data_AF-A0A7X7H816-F1
#
_entry.id   AF-A0A7X7H816-F1
#
_cell.length_a   1.000
_cell.length_b   1.000
_cell.length_c   1.000
_cell.angle_alpha   90.00
_cell.angle_beta   90.00
_cell.angle_gamma   90.00
#
_symmetry.space_group_name_H-M   'P 1'
#
loop_
_entity.id
_entity.type
_entity.pdbx_description
1 polymer ?
#
loop_
_entity_poly.entity_id
_entity_poly.type
_entity_poly.pdbx_seq_one_letter_code
_entity_poly.pdbx_strand_id
1 'polypeptide(L)'
;MIGFEIGQKFLYEGKYYIAVETLPAIDDQGNNDPDQSVWWTMKSAGGLVQLTGVSKNWDAIPDATRFFRGDILYYNGDYYVCKVQGSTGFIDITKNMPTQWNPNPYNNTPDLPGEASTWYKMEN
;
A
#
# COMPACT_ATOMS: atom_id res chain seq x y z
N MET A 1 1.36 -22.92 -11.00
CA MET A 1 1.34 -22.09 -9.78
C MET A 1 2.43 -21.05 -9.90
N ILE A 2 2.07 -19.79 -9.73
CA ILE A 2 3.02 -18.69 -9.61
C ILE A 2 3.03 -18.26 -8.15
N GLY A 3 4.20 -18.00 -7.60
CA GLY A 3 4.36 -17.42 -6.26
C GLY A 3 5.05 -16.07 -6.37
N PHE A 4 4.78 -15.20 -5.40
CA PHE A 4 5.47 -13.92 -5.25
C PHE A 4 6.02 -13.80 -3.85
N GLU A 5 7.30 -13.44 -3.76
CA GLU A 5 7.90 -13.07 -2.48
C GLU A 5 7.55 -11.61 -2.15
N ILE A 6 7.37 -11.31 -0.87
CA ILE A 6 7.18 -9.93 -0.43
C ILE A 6 8.30 -9.02 -0.95
N GLY A 7 7.94 -7.84 -1.43
CA GLY A 7 8.86 -6.89 -2.05
C GLY A 7 9.22 -7.18 -3.50
N GLN A 8 8.82 -8.32 -4.06
CA GLN A 8 9.03 -8.63 -5.47
C GLN A 8 8.28 -7.61 -6.34
N LYS A 9 9.03 -6.99 -7.27
CA LYS A 9 8.54 -5.99 -8.22
C LYS A 9 8.50 -6.61 -9.62
N PHE A 10 7.46 -6.32 -10.39
CA PHE A 10 7.38 -6.79 -11.77
C PHE A 10 6.55 -5.85 -12.66
N LEU A 11 6.78 -5.95 -13.96
CA LEU A 11 6.06 -5.23 -15.02
C LEU A 11 5.15 -6.21 -15.74
N TYR A 12 3.86 -5.90 -15.82
CA TYR A 12 2.87 -6.67 -16.59
C TYR A 12 2.01 -5.68 -17.39
N GLU A 13 1.94 -5.87 -18.71
CA GLU A 13 1.17 -5.00 -19.63
C GLU A 13 1.38 -3.49 -19.43
N GLY A 14 2.63 -3.07 -19.15
CA GLY A 14 2.98 -1.66 -18.95
C GLY A 14 2.64 -1.11 -17.56
N LYS A 15 2.14 -1.94 -16.65
CA LYS A 15 1.83 -1.59 -15.25
C LYS A 15 2.84 -2.22 -14.31
N TYR A 16 3.28 -1.44 -13.33
CA TYR A 16 4.18 -1.92 -12.28
C TYR A 16 3.38 -2.45 -11.09
N TYR A 17 3.80 -3.60 -10.57
CA TYR A 17 3.24 -4.22 -9.38
C TYR A 17 4.32 -4.50 -8.36
N ILE A 18 3.92 -4.55 -7.10
CA ILE A 18 4.73 -4.99 -5.98
C ILE A 18 3.92 -5.93 -5.09
N ALA A 19 4.54 -7.02 -4.66
CA ALA A 19 4.00 -7.88 -3.63
C ALA A 19 4.22 -7.24 -2.26
N VAL A 20 3.15 -7.00 -1.50
CA VAL A 20 3.24 -6.41 -0.16
C VAL A 20 3.04 -7.45 0.96
N GLU A 21 2.82 -8.71 0.57
CA GLU A 21 2.75 -9.93 1.37
C GLU A 21 3.31 -11.10 0.55
N THR A 22 3.86 -12.14 1.19
CA THR A 22 4.32 -13.36 0.48
C THR A 22 3.12 -14.20 0.05
N LEU A 23 3.10 -14.59 -1.23
CA LEU A 23 2.08 -15.43 -1.84
C LEU A 23 2.74 -16.73 -2.35
N PRO A 24 2.70 -17.83 -1.57
CA PRO A 24 3.51 -19.03 -1.87
C PRO A 24 2.98 -19.89 -3.02
N ALA A 25 1.71 -19.74 -3.39
CA ALA A 25 1.06 -20.59 -4.39
C ALA A 25 -0.24 -19.95 -4.90
N ILE A 26 -0.19 -19.33 -6.08
CA ILE A 26 -1.40 -18.88 -6.77
C ILE A 26 -1.85 -20.00 -7.70
N ASP A 27 -2.99 -20.62 -7.36
CA ASP A 27 -3.75 -21.51 -8.23
C ASP A 27 -5.03 -20.80 -8.68
N ASP A 28 -4.97 -20.23 -9.89
CA ASP A 28 -6.11 -19.59 -10.54
C ASP A 28 -6.39 -20.24 -11.90
N GLN A 29 -6.35 -21.58 -11.94
CA GLN A 29 -6.69 -22.34 -13.15
C GLN A 29 -5.85 -21.96 -14.39
N GLY A 30 -4.64 -21.44 -14.17
CA GLY A 30 -3.73 -20.98 -15.21
C GLY A 30 -3.84 -19.49 -15.57
N ASN A 31 -4.75 -18.74 -14.95
CA ASN A 31 -4.81 -17.29 -15.06
C ASN A 31 -3.70 -16.65 -14.22
N ASN A 32 -2.74 -16.03 -14.90
CA ASN A 32 -1.61 -15.34 -14.28
C ASN A 32 -1.73 -13.83 -14.43
N ASP A 33 -2.90 -13.35 -14.88
CA ASP A 33 -3.15 -11.94 -15.09
C ASP A 33 -3.47 -11.27 -13.74
N PRO A 34 -2.59 -10.35 -13.26
CA PRO A 34 -2.83 -9.64 -12.02
C PRO A 34 -4.12 -8.81 -12.05
N ASP A 35 -4.60 -8.38 -13.22
CA ASP A 35 -5.81 -7.57 -13.36
C ASP A 35 -7.09 -8.41 -13.48
N GLN A 36 -7.02 -9.65 -13.93
CA GLN A 36 -8.19 -10.53 -14.05
C GLN A 36 -8.51 -11.28 -12.77
N SER A 37 -7.53 -11.48 -11.89
CA SER A 37 -7.81 -12.25 -10.70
C SER A 37 -8.26 -11.41 -9.53
N VAL A 38 -9.51 -11.66 -9.20
CA VAL A 38 -10.39 -10.87 -8.36
C VAL A 38 -10.04 -10.86 -6.88
N TRP A 39 -8.97 -11.51 -6.40
CA TRP A 39 -8.71 -11.51 -4.96
C TRP A 39 -7.29 -11.17 -4.54
N TRP A 40 -6.30 -11.01 -5.43
CA TRP A 40 -4.95 -10.63 -4.99
C TRP A 40 -4.55 -9.20 -5.34
N THR A 41 -5.17 -8.57 -6.34
CA THR A 41 -5.01 -7.13 -6.66
C THR A 41 -6.16 -6.27 -6.13
N MET A 42 -7.24 -6.89 -5.67
CA MET A 42 -8.40 -6.17 -5.15
C MET A 42 -8.07 -5.34 -3.92
N LYS A 43 -8.80 -4.22 -3.79
CA LYS A 43 -8.80 -3.37 -2.59
C LYS A 43 -9.12 -4.12 -1.30
N SER A 44 -9.64 -5.35 -1.36
CA SER A 44 -9.95 -6.18 -0.18
C SER A 44 -8.84 -7.17 0.19
N ALA A 45 -7.69 -7.17 -0.50
CA ALA A 45 -6.64 -8.16 -0.28
C ALA A 45 -5.23 -7.56 -0.21
N GLY A 46 -4.35 -8.23 0.55
CA GLY A 46 -3.00 -7.75 0.86
C GLY A 46 -1.90 -8.21 -0.10
N GLY A 47 -2.21 -8.96 -1.15
CA GLY A 47 -1.20 -9.63 -1.96
C GLY A 47 -0.38 -8.71 -2.88
N LEU A 48 -0.99 -8.31 -4.00
CA LEU A 48 -0.36 -7.50 -5.04
C LEU A 48 -0.93 -6.08 -5.04
N VAL A 49 -0.04 -5.10 -5.20
CA VAL A 49 -0.41 -3.69 -5.34
C VAL A 49 0.10 -3.19 -6.69
N GLN A 50 -0.81 -2.76 -7.56
CA GLN A 50 -0.47 -1.99 -8.75
C GLN A 50 -0.03 -0.59 -8.33
N LEU A 51 1.12 -0.12 -8.80
CA LEU A 51 1.60 1.23 -8.56
C LEU A 51 0.87 2.21 -9.47
N THR A 52 0.39 3.33 -8.91
CA THR A 52 -0.33 4.38 -9.66
C THR A 52 0.63 5.31 -10.41
N GLY A 53 1.90 5.32 -10.02
CA GLY A 53 2.90 6.30 -10.45
C GLY A 53 2.83 7.63 -9.69
N VAL A 54 1.86 7.80 -8.78
CA VAL A 54 1.80 8.96 -7.88
C VAL A 54 2.80 8.76 -6.75
N SER A 55 3.67 9.74 -6.55
CA SER A 55 4.63 9.77 -5.44
C SER A 55 4.60 11.13 -4.76
N LYS A 56 4.57 11.13 -3.43
CA LYS A 56 4.49 12.35 -2.61
C LYS A 56 5.53 12.29 -1.50
N ASN A 57 6.10 13.44 -1.16
CA ASN A 57 7.01 13.57 -0.02
C ASN A 57 6.20 13.95 1.23
N TRP A 58 6.42 13.25 2.36
CA TRP A 58 5.73 13.51 3.62
C TRP A 58 5.81 14.97 4.04
N ASP A 59 6.98 15.60 3.97
CA ASP A 59 7.16 16.98 4.44
C ASP A 59 6.43 18.00 3.56
N ALA A 60 6.14 17.65 2.31
CA ALA A 60 5.49 18.52 1.34
C ALA A 60 3.95 18.43 1.34
N ILE A 61 3.36 17.43 1.99
CA ILE A 61 1.90 17.22 1.97
C ILE A 61 1.21 17.79 3.22
N PRO A 62 0.05 18.44 3.09
CA PRO A 62 -0.74 18.86 4.24
C PRO A 62 -1.53 17.68 4.87
N ASP A 63 -2.08 17.91 6.06
CA ASP A 63 -3.16 17.07 6.61
C ASP A 63 -4.33 16.97 5.60
N ALA A 64 -5.11 15.89 5.72
CA ALA A 64 -6.18 15.51 4.81
C ALA A 64 -5.74 15.19 3.36
N THR A 65 -4.43 15.09 3.11
CA THR A 65 -3.95 14.59 1.81
C THR A 65 -4.40 13.15 1.61
N ARG A 66 -5.13 12.88 0.54
CA ARG A 66 -5.58 11.53 0.20
C ARG A 66 -4.50 10.71 -0.49
N PHE A 67 -4.36 9.46 -0.07
CA PHE A 67 -3.59 8.41 -0.74
C PHE A 67 -4.52 7.27 -1.13
N PHE A 68 -4.36 6.79 -2.35
CA PHE A 68 -5.02 5.59 -2.84
C PHE A 68 -4.06 4.40 -2.78
N ARG A 69 -4.61 3.18 -2.77
CA ARG A 69 -3.81 1.96 -2.90
C ARG A 69 -2.92 2.07 -4.16
N GLY A 70 -1.61 1.86 -3.99
CA GLY A 70 -0.61 1.97 -5.06
C GLY A 70 0.11 3.31 -5.14
N ASP A 71 -0.36 4.34 -4.43
CA ASP A 71 0.39 5.58 -4.27
C ASP A 71 1.63 5.36 -3.40
N ILE A 72 2.69 6.13 -3.67
CA ILE A 72 3.96 6.06 -2.94
C ILE A 72 4.12 7.30 -2.05
N LEU A 73 4.54 7.08 -0.82
CA LEU A 73 4.92 8.11 0.13
C LEU A 73 6.42 7.98 0.45
N TYR A 74 7.17 9.06 0.29
CA TYR A 74 8.55 9.16 0.75
C TYR A 74 8.58 9.76 2.16
N TYR A 75 9.15 9.04 3.11
CA TYR A 75 9.22 9.42 4.53
C TYR A 75 10.52 8.90 5.16
N ASN A 76 11.26 9.77 5.86
CA ASN A 76 12.50 9.41 6.58
C ASN A 76 13.55 8.63 5.76
N GLY A 77 13.66 8.87 4.45
CA GLY A 77 14.62 8.19 3.58
C GLY A 77 14.11 6.89 2.95
N ASP A 78 12.90 6.46 3.30
CA ASP A 78 12.28 5.24 2.82
C ASP A 78 11.06 5.53 1.94
N TYR A 79 10.75 4.58 1.06
CA TYR A 79 9.53 4.59 0.25
C TYR A 79 8.49 3.66 0.86
N TYR A 80 7.26 4.15 0.99
CA TYR A 80 6.12 3.41 1.50
C TYR A 80 5.04 3.32 0.43
N VAL A 81 4.58 2.11 0.13
CA VAL A 81 3.43 1.86 -0.73
C VAL A 81 2.18 1.92 0.11
N CYS A 82 1.22 2.76 -0.29
CA CYS A 82 -0.11 2.72 0.27
C CYS A 82 -0.78 1.40 -0.15
N LYS A 83 -1.04 0.53 0.81
CA LYS A 83 -1.73 -0.75 0.61
C LYS A 83 -3.12 -0.79 1.27
N VAL A 84 -3.67 0.39 1.61
CA VAL A 84 -4.98 0.52 2.25
C VAL A 84 -6.03 -0.39 1.61
N GLN A 85 -6.78 -1.08 2.46
CA GLN A 85 -7.81 -2.02 2.06
C GLN A 85 -9.21 -1.50 2.39
N GLY A 86 -10.24 -1.93 1.66
CA GLY A 86 -11.64 -1.66 1.98
C GLY A 86 -12.45 -0.91 0.91
N SER A 87 -13.71 -0.59 1.24
CA SER A 87 -14.72 -0.05 0.32
C SER A 87 -14.37 1.34 -0.24
N THR A 88 -13.66 2.16 0.52
CA THR A 88 -13.18 3.47 0.09
C THR A 88 -11.92 3.35 -0.76
N GLY A 89 -11.00 2.45 -0.39
CA GLY A 89 -9.72 2.24 -1.08
C GLY A 89 -8.78 3.45 -1.02
N PHE A 90 -8.93 4.29 0.00
CA PHE A 90 -8.08 5.44 0.27
C PHE A 90 -7.90 5.67 1.77
N ILE A 91 -6.85 6.41 2.12
CA ILE A 91 -6.63 6.99 3.45
C ILE A 91 -6.34 8.49 3.32
N ASP A 92 -6.79 9.28 4.29
CA ASP A 92 -6.45 10.70 4.40
C ASP A 92 -5.36 10.89 5.48
N ILE A 93 -4.26 11.56 5.13
CA ILE A 93 -3.13 11.77 6.05
C ILE A 93 -3.54 12.61 7.24
N THR A 94 -3.11 12.20 8.43
CA THR A 94 -3.25 12.92 9.67
C THR A 94 -1.90 12.89 10.38
N LYS A 95 -1.21 14.03 10.44
CA LYS A 95 0.16 14.15 10.99
C LYS A 95 0.20 14.40 12.49
N ASN A 96 -0.89 14.88 13.09
CA ASN A 96 -0.89 15.37 14.47
C ASN A 96 -1.29 14.28 15.49
N MET A 97 -0.50 14.20 16.57
CA MET A 97 -0.71 13.41 17.79
C MET A 97 -2.00 13.82 18.54
N PRO A 98 -2.57 12.95 19.41
CA PRO A 98 -3.65 13.38 20.29
C PRO A 98 -3.11 14.46 21.22
N THR A 99 -3.85 15.56 21.34
CA THR A 99 -3.77 16.34 22.56
C THR A 99 -4.59 15.62 23.63
N GLN A 100 -4.25 15.83 24.92
CA GLN A 100 -4.86 15.18 26.08
C GLN A 100 -6.41 15.29 26.16
N TRP A 101 -7.02 16.14 25.34
CA TRP A 101 -8.47 16.35 25.24
C TRP A 101 -9.16 15.62 24.07
N ASN A 102 -8.42 15.04 23.12
CA ASN A 102 -8.98 14.25 22.02
C ASN A 102 -8.41 12.82 22.05
N PRO A 103 -9.10 11.87 22.70
CA PRO A 103 -8.63 10.49 22.88
C PRO A 103 -8.66 9.65 21.59
N ASN A 104 -8.87 10.26 20.42
CA ASN A 104 -8.88 9.59 19.13
C ASN A 104 -7.67 9.98 18.24
N PRO A 105 -6.47 9.43 18.50
CA PRO A 105 -5.24 9.72 17.78
C PRO A 105 -5.00 8.82 16.59
N TYR A 106 -5.65 9.10 15.47
CA TYR A 106 -5.25 8.44 14.23
C TYR A 106 -4.13 9.25 13.58
N ASN A 107 -2.93 9.23 14.17
CA ASN A 107 -1.73 9.59 13.42
C ASN A 107 -1.37 8.39 12.53
N ASN A 108 -1.37 8.60 11.21
CA ASN A 108 -1.08 7.54 10.24
C ASN A 108 0.31 7.67 9.60
N THR A 109 1.29 8.12 10.41
CA THR A 109 2.70 8.17 10.02
C THR A 109 3.18 6.75 9.63
N PRO A 110 3.89 6.58 8.50
CA PRO A 110 4.10 5.26 7.89
C PRO A 110 4.93 4.25 8.68
N ASP A 111 5.77 4.72 9.61
CA ASP A 111 6.66 3.88 10.41
C ASP A 111 6.06 3.46 11.76
N LEU A 112 4.83 3.88 12.07
CA LEU A 112 4.16 3.50 13.29
C LEU A 112 3.69 2.04 13.23
N PRO A 113 3.83 1.25 14.32
CA PRO A 113 3.42 -0.15 14.35
C PRO A 113 1.95 -0.39 13.96
N GLY A 114 1.04 0.55 14.30
CA GLY A 114 -0.38 0.45 13.95
C GLY A 114 -0.69 0.64 12.46
N GLU A 115 0.26 1.19 11.71
CA GLU A 115 0.07 1.58 10.31
C GLU A 115 0.62 0.55 9.32
N ALA A 116 1.11 -0.59 9.80
CA ALA A 116 1.53 -1.72 8.96
C ALA A 116 0.38 -2.32 8.14
N SER A 117 -0.88 -2.00 8.46
CA SER A 117 -2.05 -2.33 7.63
C SER A 117 -2.28 -1.34 6.48
N THR A 118 -1.76 -0.11 6.60
CA THR A 118 -1.88 0.98 5.63
C THR A 118 -0.68 1.03 4.69
N TRP A 119 0.52 0.89 5.23
CA TRP A 119 1.77 1.13 4.52
C TRP A 119 2.61 -0.13 4.43
N TYR A 120 3.18 -0.36 3.25
CA TYR A 120 4.26 -1.33 3.04
C TYR A 120 5.56 -0.56 2.80
N LYS A 121 6.53 -0.73 3.69
CA LYS A 121 7.88 -0.18 3.52
C LYS A 121 8.59 -0.97 2.42
N MET A 122 9.01 -0.29 1.35
CA MET A 122 9.84 -0.90 0.33
C MET A 122 11.23 -1.14 0.90
N GLU A 123 11.71 -2.37 0.83
CA GLU A 123 13.12 -2.65 1.02
C GLU A 123 13.91 -2.26 -0.25
N ASN A 124 15.12 -1.75 -0.04
CA ASN A 124 16.05 -1.34 -1.09
C ASN A 124 16.82 -2.55 -1.65
#